data_AF-A0A8T0A4V4-F1
#
_entry.id   AF-A0A8T0A4V4-F1
#
_cell.length_a   1.000
_cell.length_b   1.000
_cell.length_c   1.000
_cell.angle_alpha   90.00
_cell.angle_beta   90.00
_cell.angle_gamma   90.00
#
_symmetry.space_group_name_H-M   'P 1'
#
loop_
_entity.id
_entity.type
_entity.pdbx_description
1 polymer ?
#
loop_
_entity_poly.entity_id
_entity_poly.type
_entity_poly.pdbx_seq_one_letter_code
_entity_poly.pdbx_strand_id
1 'polypeptide(L)'
;MFAPEYIPLPKNIKFKYNGKPMDLSLSAEEVATFYAKMLDHDYTSKPIFNQNFFKDWRKIMTSTERSTITDLKKCDFGDIHAHFLSESEKRKARSKEEKKAEKEIKDKEAAEYGFAILDGYKQKIGNFRIEPPGLFRGRDVIINCSKGINIPPPKGHKWKEVRHDNMVTWLCSWNENVLFSNKYIMLNPSSKLKGQKDWEKFEKARKLKGCVGPIRDQYLLDFKSKEMRIRQRAGNEKDTDEAADTVGCCSLRCEHIKLHEELDDLKYVVEFDFLGKDSIRYYNRVPVEKAVFKNLKIFMEGKEPGDDLFDRLDTSSLNAYLKELMDGLTAKVFRTYNASITLQEQLDKLTNPDDTIHEKLLSYNRANRQVAILCNHQRAVPKTHDKAMETLQNKINEKKKEYKEIKAELKNNKKDEKLQKKYTRIKEQLVKLKTQHTEFDENKQIALGTSKLNYLDPRISVAWCKKYDIPIEKIYSKTQRDKFRWAIDMTKEDFVF
;
A
#
# COMPACT_ATOMS: atom_id res chain seq x y z
N MET A 1 -2.18 -23.70 -3.66
CA MET A 1 -3.36 -24.04 -4.50
C MET A 1 -3.30 -23.27 -5.80
N PHE A 2 -3.47 -23.96 -6.92
CA PHE A 2 -3.57 -23.35 -8.25
C PHE A 2 -4.95 -22.71 -8.46
N ALA A 3 -5.02 -21.77 -9.41
CA ALA A 3 -6.31 -21.22 -9.83
C ALA A 3 -7.15 -22.29 -10.54
N PRO A 4 -8.50 -22.20 -10.47
CA PRO A 4 -9.37 -23.09 -11.23
C PRO A 4 -9.07 -23.04 -12.73
N GLU A 5 -9.36 -24.14 -13.42
CA GLU A 5 -9.29 -24.19 -14.88
C GLU A 5 -10.27 -23.19 -15.52
N TYR A 6 -9.91 -22.72 -16.71
CA TYR A 6 -10.76 -21.82 -17.48
C TYR A 6 -12.05 -22.53 -17.89
N ILE A 7 -13.18 -21.85 -17.69
CA ILE A 7 -14.50 -22.31 -18.13
C ILE A 7 -14.84 -21.57 -19.43
N PRO A 8 -15.01 -22.29 -20.56
CA PRO A 8 -15.35 -21.68 -21.85
C PRO A 8 -16.64 -20.86 -21.81
N LEU A 9 -16.75 -19.87 -22.68
CA LEU A 9 -17.94 -19.04 -22.78
C LEU A 9 -19.17 -19.87 -23.24
N PRO A 10 -20.38 -19.53 -22.78
CA PRO A 10 -21.60 -20.12 -23.31
C PRO A 10 -21.71 -19.90 -24.82
N LYS A 11 -22.21 -20.89 -25.57
CA LYS A 11 -22.25 -20.87 -27.06
C LYS A 11 -22.95 -19.64 -27.66
N ASN A 12 -23.86 -19.02 -26.92
CA ASN A 12 -24.61 -17.83 -27.33
C ASN A 12 -23.83 -16.51 -27.14
N ILE A 13 -22.70 -16.53 -26.43
CA ILE A 13 -21.81 -15.38 -26.27
C ILE A 13 -20.73 -15.48 -27.33
N LYS A 14 -20.66 -14.51 -28.24
CA LYS A 14 -19.76 -14.55 -29.40
C LYS A 14 -18.76 -13.42 -29.38
N PHE A 15 -17.51 -13.75 -29.71
CA PHE A 15 -16.54 -12.76 -30.15
C PHE A 15 -16.88 -12.35 -31.59
N LYS A 16 -16.68 -11.06 -31.94
CA LYS A 16 -16.87 -10.58 -33.31
C LYS A 16 -15.58 -9.96 -33.83
N TYR A 17 -15.26 -10.25 -35.08
CA TYR A 17 -14.19 -9.59 -35.82
C TYR A 17 -14.75 -8.98 -37.09
N ASN A 18 -14.51 -7.68 -37.26
CA ASN A 18 -15.04 -6.90 -38.39
C ASN A 18 -16.57 -7.05 -38.54
N GLY A 19 -17.29 -7.03 -37.41
CA GLY A 19 -18.74 -7.19 -37.34
C GLY A 19 -19.27 -8.62 -37.53
N LYS A 20 -18.41 -9.61 -37.84
CA LYS A 20 -18.82 -11.00 -38.04
C LYS A 20 -18.51 -11.86 -36.81
N PRO A 21 -19.45 -12.70 -36.33
CA PRO A 21 -19.18 -13.66 -35.26
C PRO A 21 -18.06 -14.62 -35.64
N MET A 22 -17.17 -14.89 -34.68
CA MET A 22 -16.04 -15.80 -34.84
C MET A 22 -15.82 -16.56 -33.54
N ASP A 23 -15.73 -17.88 -33.63
CA ASP A 23 -15.39 -18.73 -32.49
C ASP A 23 -13.86 -18.77 -32.32
N LEU A 24 -13.43 -18.51 -31.09
CA LEU A 24 -12.02 -18.55 -30.71
C LEU A 24 -11.67 -19.93 -30.15
N SER A 25 -10.43 -20.35 -30.36
CA SER A 25 -9.82 -21.46 -29.64
C SER A 25 -9.81 -21.16 -28.15
N LEU A 26 -9.90 -22.20 -27.30
CA LEU A 26 -10.02 -22.00 -25.84
C LEU A 26 -8.90 -21.12 -25.25
N SER A 27 -7.68 -21.25 -25.76
CA SER A 27 -6.55 -20.42 -25.31
C SER A 27 -6.71 -18.96 -25.72
N ALA A 28 -7.22 -18.69 -26.93
CA ALA A 28 -7.52 -17.35 -27.43
C ALA A 28 -8.73 -16.73 -26.75
N GLU A 29 -9.77 -17.52 -26.48
CA GLU A 29 -10.97 -17.11 -25.78
C GLU A 29 -10.66 -16.67 -24.35
N GLU A 30 -9.89 -17.47 -23.60
CA GLU A 30 -9.51 -17.14 -22.22
C GLU A 30 -8.84 -15.75 -22.13
N VAL A 31 -7.88 -15.48 -23.02
CA VAL A 31 -7.17 -14.20 -23.07
C VAL A 31 -8.07 -13.06 -23.53
N ALA A 32 -8.97 -13.30 -24.49
CA ALA A 32 -9.99 -12.33 -24.89
C ALA A 32 -10.89 -11.95 -23.70
N THR A 33 -11.21 -12.90 -22.80
CA THR A 33 -12.01 -12.58 -21.60
C THR A 33 -11.32 -11.63 -20.64
N PHE A 34 -9.98 -11.63 -20.57
CA PHE A 34 -9.24 -10.70 -19.71
C PHE A 34 -9.38 -9.27 -20.19
N TYR A 35 -9.27 -9.04 -21.50
CA TYR A 35 -9.49 -7.72 -22.10
C TYR A 35 -10.95 -7.30 -21.98
N ALA A 36 -11.89 -8.20 -22.27
CA ALA A 36 -13.33 -7.93 -22.16
C ALA A 36 -13.74 -7.48 -20.75
N LYS A 37 -13.25 -8.13 -19.69
CA LYS A 37 -13.52 -7.73 -18.29
C LYS A 37 -13.00 -6.33 -17.92
N MET A 38 -12.10 -5.79 -18.73
CA MET A 38 -11.48 -4.47 -18.52
C MET A 38 -12.00 -3.41 -19.50
N LEU A 39 -13.03 -3.70 -20.29
CA LEU A 39 -13.46 -2.83 -21.39
C LEU A 39 -13.81 -1.41 -20.92
N ASP A 40 -14.43 -1.27 -19.74
CA ASP A 40 -14.80 0.02 -19.12
C ASP A 40 -13.66 0.67 -18.30
N HIS A 41 -12.48 0.05 -18.25
CA HIS A 41 -11.34 0.56 -17.49
C HIS A 41 -10.50 1.53 -18.32
N ASP A 42 -9.97 2.60 -17.70
CA ASP A 42 -9.06 3.59 -18.32
C ASP A 42 -7.76 2.99 -18.92
N TYR A 43 -7.52 1.68 -18.82
CA TYR A 43 -6.38 1.03 -19.44
C TYR A 43 -6.64 0.72 -20.92
N THR A 44 -7.85 0.32 -21.28
CA THR A 44 -8.22 -0.04 -22.67
C THR A 44 -8.27 1.16 -23.61
N SER A 45 -8.24 2.39 -23.07
CA SER A 45 -8.04 3.61 -23.85
C SER A 45 -6.57 3.92 -24.13
N LYS A 46 -5.61 3.26 -23.47
CA LYS A 46 -4.18 3.55 -23.60
C LYS A 46 -3.55 2.77 -24.78
N PRO A 47 -2.89 3.45 -25.74
CA PRO A 47 -2.28 2.78 -26.89
C PRO A 47 -1.26 1.70 -26.51
N ILE A 48 -0.41 1.96 -25.51
CA ILE A 48 0.63 1.01 -25.06
C ILE A 48 -0.01 -0.27 -24.49
N PHE A 49 -1.09 -0.14 -23.71
CA PHE A 49 -1.80 -1.30 -23.17
C PHE A 49 -2.37 -2.16 -24.29
N ASN A 50 -3.02 -1.52 -25.27
CA ASN A 50 -3.63 -2.19 -26.42
C ASN A 50 -2.59 -2.89 -27.33
N GLN A 51 -1.44 -2.25 -27.54
CA GLN A 51 -0.33 -2.84 -28.29
C GLN A 51 0.24 -4.07 -27.59
N ASN A 52 0.51 -3.97 -26.28
CA ASN A 52 1.03 -5.08 -25.49
C ASN A 52 0.03 -6.25 -25.44
N PHE A 53 -1.24 -5.95 -25.16
CA PHE A 53 -2.32 -6.93 -25.20
C PHE A 53 -2.37 -7.67 -26.53
N PHE A 54 -2.45 -6.93 -27.65
CA PHE A 54 -2.64 -7.53 -28.96
C PHE A 54 -1.43 -8.37 -29.38
N LYS A 55 -0.21 -7.90 -29.07
CA LYS A 55 1.03 -8.64 -29.30
C LYS A 55 1.02 -10.00 -28.59
N ASP A 56 0.63 -10.03 -27.33
CA ASP A 56 0.62 -11.26 -26.53
C ASP A 56 -0.56 -12.17 -26.86
N TRP A 57 -1.75 -11.60 -27.09
CA TRP A 57 -2.92 -12.35 -27.53
C TRP A 57 -2.65 -13.09 -28.86
N ARG A 58 -1.96 -12.45 -29.82
CA ARG A 58 -1.57 -13.11 -31.08
C ARG A 58 -0.65 -14.31 -30.90
N LYS A 59 0.18 -14.38 -29.85
CA LYS A 59 1.10 -15.51 -29.62
C LYS A 59 0.37 -16.81 -29.32
N ILE A 60 -0.79 -16.72 -28.68
CA ILE A 60 -1.57 -17.87 -28.23
C ILE A 60 -2.71 -18.25 -29.20
N MET A 61 -2.93 -17.42 -30.22
CA MET A 61 -3.82 -17.75 -31.35
C MET A 61 -3.23 -18.88 -32.21
N THR A 62 -4.12 -19.71 -32.74
CA THR A 62 -3.85 -20.62 -33.86
C THR A 62 -3.42 -19.85 -35.11
N SER A 63 -2.85 -20.55 -36.09
CA SER A 63 -2.45 -19.96 -37.37
C SER A 63 -3.61 -19.25 -38.08
N THR A 64 -4.78 -19.90 -38.13
CA THR A 64 -6.01 -19.36 -38.77
C THR A 64 -6.55 -18.12 -38.06
N GLU A 65 -6.57 -18.12 -36.72
CA GLU A 65 -6.98 -16.96 -35.95
C GLU A 65 -6.02 -15.80 -36.17
N ARG A 66 -4.71 -16.07 -36.16
CA ARG A 66 -3.65 -15.07 -36.32
C ARG A 66 -3.65 -14.42 -37.71
N SER A 67 -3.99 -15.18 -38.76
CA SER A 67 -4.15 -14.64 -40.11
C SER A 67 -5.41 -13.79 -40.26
N THR A 68 -6.47 -14.13 -39.53
CA THR A 68 -7.75 -13.41 -39.60
C THR A 68 -7.73 -12.12 -38.77
N ILE A 69 -7.34 -12.23 -37.49
CA ILE A 69 -7.41 -11.18 -36.49
C ILE A 69 -6.15 -10.31 -36.59
N THR A 70 -6.14 -9.31 -37.46
CA THR A 70 -4.96 -8.48 -37.76
C THR A 70 -4.97 -7.10 -37.11
N ASP A 71 -6.14 -6.62 -36.67
CA ASP A 71 -6.29 -5.30 -36.04
C ASP A 71 -7.21 -5.40 -34.82
N LEU A 72 -6.69 -4.98 -33.66
CA LEU A 72 -7.47 -4.93 -32.42
C LEU A 72 -8.70 -4.03 -32.55
N LYS A 73 -8.66 -2.96 -33.36
CA LYS A 73 -9.80 -2.05 -33.54
C LYS A 73 -10.99 -2.70 -34.23
N LYS A 74 -10.76 -3.80 -34.96
CA LYS A 74 -11.82 -4.60 -35.60
C LYS A 74 -12.38 -5.67 -34.67
N CYS A 75 -11.79 -5.85 -33.49
CA CYS A 75 -12.23 -6.81 -32.49
C CYS A 75 -13.34 -6.19 -31.64
N ASP A 76 -14.45 -6.91 -31.48
CA ASP A 76 -15.55 -6.51 -30.62
C ASP A 76 -15.72 -7.55 -29.50
N PHE A 77 -15.51 -7.07 -28.27
CA PHE A 77 -15.59 -7.82 -27.02
C PHE A 77 -16.90 -7.55 -26.25
N GLY A 78 -17.84 -6.79 -26.83
CA GLY A 78 -19.03 -6.28 -26.15
C GLY A 78 -19.93 -7.38 -25.57
N ASP A 79 -20.22 -8.43 -26.33
CA ASP A 79 -21.06 -9.54 -25.87
C ASP A 79 -20.40 -10.28 -24.69
N ILE A 80 -19.08 -10.45 -24.73
CA ILE A 80 -18.28 -11.06 -23.66
C ILE A 80 -18.29 -10.18 -22.42
N HIS A 81 -18.12 -8.86 -22.58
CA HIS A 81 -18.14 -7.89 -21.50
C HIS A 81 -19.51 -7.86 -20.80
N ALA A 82 -20.60 -7.76 -21.57
CA ALA A 82 -21.97 -7.80 -21.07
C ALA A 82 -22.26 -9.08 -20.28
N HIS A 83 -21.77 -10.24 -20.75
CA HIS A 83 -21.86 -11.49 -20.02
C HIS A 83 -21.20 -11.40 -18.63
N PHE A 84 -19.97 -10.88 -18.54
CA PHE A 84 -19.29 -10.75 -17.24
C PHE A 84 -19.91 -9.69 -16.31
N LEU A 85 -20.50 -8.62 -16.85
CA LEU A 85 -21.30 -7.68 -16.06
C LEU A 85 -22.53 -8.38 -15.45
N SER A 86 -23.27 -9.14 -16.26
CA SER A 86 -24.42 -9.91 -15.80
C SER A 86 -24.04 -10.96 -14.74
N GLU A 87 -22.94 -11.70 -14.94
CA GLU A 87 -22.45 -12.68 -13.96
C GLU A 87 -22.03 -12.01 -12.64
N SER A 88 -21.47 -10.80 -12.69
CA SER A 88 -21.15 -10.00 -11.50
C SER A 88 -22.41 -9.59 -10.74
N GLU A 89 -23.46 -9.17 -11.44
CA GLU A 89 -24.76 -8.82 -10.85
C GLU A 89 -25.45 -10.03 -10.22
N LYS A 90 -25.51 -11.16 -10.94
CA LYS A 90 -26.03 -12.43 -10.39
C LYS A 90 -25.28 -12.82 -9.13
N ARG A 91 -23.95 -12.73 -9.12
CA ARG A 91 -23.13 -13.02 -7.94
C ARG A 91 -23.47 -12.13 -6.75
N LYS A 92 -23.75 -10.85 -6.98
CA LYS A 92 -24.18 -9.92 -5.92
C LYS A 92 -25.58 -10.27 -5.41
N ALA A 93 -26.48 -10.66 -6.31
CA ALA A 93 -27.87 -11.02 -6.03
C ALA A 93 -28.07 -12.40 -5.37
N ARG A 94 -27.04 -13.25 -5.30
CA ARG A 94 -27.09 -14.57 -4.66
C ARG A 94 -27.71 -14.56 -3.26
N SER A 95 -28.41 -15.66 -2.95
CA SER A 95 -29.07 -15.86 -1.67
C SER A 95 -28.08 -15.94 -0.51
N LYS A 96 -28.59 -15.85 0.72
CA LYS A 96 -27.74 -16.00 1.92
C LYS A 96 -27.21 -17.43 2.02
N GLU A 97 -28.01 -18.40 1.60
CA GLU A 97 -27.73 -19.83 1.61
C GLU A 97 -26.59 -20.16 0.64
N GLU A 98 -26.64 -19.66 -0.60
CA GLU A 98 -25.56 -19.85 -1.58
C GLU A 98 -24.24 -19.22 -1.11
N LYS A 99 -24.32 -17.98 -0.59
CA LYS A 99 -23.15 -17.28 -0.05
C LYS A 99 -22.54 -18.02 1.14
N LYS A 100 -23.36 -18.68 1.97
CA LYS A 100 -22.92 -19.49 3.09
C LYS A 100 -22.22 -20.77 2.61
N ALA A 101 -22.81 -21.49 1.66
CA ALA A 101 -22.21 -22.70 1.09
C ALA A 101 -20.84 -22.42 0.44
N GLU A 102 -20.71 -21.33 -0.33
CA GLU A 102 -19.42 -20.93 -0.92
C GLU A 102 -18.38 -20.56 0.14
N LYS A 103 -18.82 -19.94 1.23
CA LYS A 103 -17.93 -19.62 2.36
C LYS A 103 -17.44 -20.89 3.04
N GLU A 104 -18.30 -21.88 3.26
CA GLU A 104 -17.92 -23.16 3.85
C GLU A 104 -16.90 -23.92 2.99
N ILE A 105 -17.05 -23.90 1.66
CA ILE A 105 -16.04 -24.46 0.75
C ILE A 105 -14.71 -23.73 0.90
N LYS A 106 -14.71 -22.39 0.88
CA LYS A 106 -13.49 -21.59 1.05
C LYS A 106 -12.83 -21.79 2.42
N ASP A 107 -13.62 -21.97 3.47
CA ASP A 107 -13.14 -22.19 4.83
C ASP A 107 -12.50 -23.59 4.96
N LYS A 108 -13.06 -24.62 4.31
CA LYS A 108 -12.44 -25.95 4.19
C LYS A 108 -11.11 -25.90 3.45
N GLU A 109 -11.08 -25.23 2.29
CA GLU A 109 -9.84 -25.04 1.53
C GLU A 109 -8.78 -24.26 2.33
N ALA A 110 -9.19 -23.25 3.12
CA ALA A 110 -8.28 -22.51 3.98
C ALA A 110 -7.80 -23.35 5.19
N ALA A 111 -8.63 -24.27 5.69
CA ALA A 111 -8.22 -25.19 6.75
C ALA A 111 -7.17 -26.20 6.26
N GLU A 112 -7.29 -26.66 5.03
CA GLU A 112 -6.39 -27.63 4.38
C GLU A 112 -5.09 -26.97 3.89
N TYR A 113 -5.19 -25.88 3.12
CA TYR A 113 -4.04 -25.27 2.43
C TYR A 113 -3.56 -23.96 3.04
N GLY A 114 -4.29 -23.39 3.99
CA GLY A 114 -4.00 -22.06 4.55
C GLY A 114 -2.99 -22.06 5.69
N PHE A 115 -2.40 -23.21 6.03
CA PHE A 115 -1.47 -23.36 7.15
C PHE A 115 -0.24 -24.17 6.77
N ALA A 116 0.89 -23.83 7.37
CA ALA A 116 2.13 -24.60 7.32
C ALA A 116 2.58 -24.92 8.75
N ILE A 117 3.41 -25.95 8.92
CA ILE A 117 4.07 -26.25 10.19
C ILE A 117 5.49 -25.67 10.11
N LEU A 118 5.82 -24.75 11.03
CA LEU A 118 7.16 -24.20 11.18
C LEU A 118 7.61 -24.46 12.62
N ASP A 119 8.73 -25.17 12.78
CA ASP A 119 9.33 -25.53 14.07
C ASP A 119 8.32 -26.17 15.06
N GLY A 120 7.45 -27.04 14.55
CA GLY A 120 6.41 -27.73 15.34
C GLY A 120 5.13 -26.92 15.56
N TYR A 121 5.09 -25.65 15.15
CA TYR A 121 3.91 -24.79 15.33
C TYR A 121 3.12 -24.61 14.03
N LYS A 122 1.79 -24.74 14.11
CA LYS A 122 0.88 -24.45 13.00
C LYS A 122 0.80 -22.94 12.79
N GLN A 123 1.26 -22.46 11.64
CA GLN A 123 1.29 -21.04 11.28
C GLN A 123 0.50 -20.78 10.00
N LYS A 124 -0.23 -19.66 9.98
CA LYS A 124 -1.05 -19.28 8.83
C LYS A 124 -0.16 -18.85 7.66
N ILE A 125 -0.52 -19.25 6.45
CA ILE A 125 0.13 -18.82 5.20
C ILE A 125 -0.48 -17.47 4.77
N GLY A 126 0.34 -16.58 4.21
CA GLY A 126 -0.08 -15.24 3.77
C GLY A 126 -1.08 -15.30 2.62
N ASN A 127 -0.60 -15.74 1.45
CA ASN A 127 -1.44 -16.04 0.30
C ASN A 127 -1.13 -17.44 -0.21
N PHE A 128 -2.00 -18.42 0.07
CA PHE A 128 -1.81 -19.82 -0.35
C PHE A 128 -2.39 -20.12 -1.75
N ARG A 129 -3.06 -19.14 -2.36
CA ARG A 129 -3.57 -19.22 -3.73
C ARG A 129 -2.60 -18.54 -4.66
N ILE A 130 -2.15 -19.28 -5.66
CA ILE A 130 -1.40 -18.71 -6.76
C ILE A 130 -2.33 -17.78 -7.51
N GLU A 131 -1.85 -16.57 -7.81
CA GLU A 131 -2.63 -15.59 -8.56
C GLU A 131 -3.10 -16.21 -9.89
N PRO A 132 -4.40 -16.08 -10.25
CA PRO A 132 -4.91 -16.58 -11.52
C PRO A 132 -4.13 -16.02 -12.71
N PRO A 133 -4.13 -16.75 -13.85
CA PRO A 133 -3.61 -16.17 -15.09
C PRO A 133 -4.35 -14.86 -15.38
N GLY A 134 -3.58 -13.83 -15.71
CA GLY A 134 -4.08 -12.66 -16.42
C GLY A 134 -3.62 -12.72 -17.86
N LEU A 135 -3.34 -11.57 -18.46
CA LEU A 135 -2.78 -11.48 -19.83
C LEU A 135 -1.44 -12.23 -20.03
N PHE A 136 -0.84 -12.76 -18.95
CA PHE A 136 0.45 -13.44 -18.93
C PHE A 136 0.33 -14.83 -18.26
N ARG A 137 0.88 -15.88 -18.91
CA ARG A 137 0.70 -17.29 -18.50
C ARG A 137 2.02 -18.10 -18.42
N GLY A 138 1.99 -19.10 -17.54
CA GLY A 138 3.04 -20.10 -17.30
C GLY A 138 3.67 -19.95 -15.91
N ARG A 139 3.65 -20.99 -15.05
CA ARG A 139 4.31 -20.96 -13.73
C ARG A 139 4.92 -22.31 -13.40
N ASP A 140 6.25 -22.36 -13.44
CA ASP A 140 7.02 -23.48 -12.92
C ASP A 140 7.26 -23.26 -11.42
N VAL A 141 6.53 -24.01 -10.59
CA VAL A 141 6.53 -23.82 -9.13
C VAL A 141 7.67 -24.62 -8.48
N ILE A 142 8.45 -23.93 -7.65
CA ILE A 142 9.46 -24.48 -6.76
C ILE A 142 8.86 -24.57 -5.36
N ILE A 143 9.03 -25.72 -4.70
CA ILE A 143 8.61 -25.97 -3.32
C ILE A 143 9.83 -25.94 -2.40
N ASN A 144 9.72 -25.29 -1.25
CA ASN A 144 10.72 -25.34 -0.18
C ASN A 144 10.12 -25.94 1.08
N CYS A 145 10.70 -27.03 1.57
CA CYS A 145 10.27 -27.74 2.77
C CYS A 145 11.47 -28.40 3.49
N SER A 146 11.27 -28.90 4.70
CA SER A 146 12.31 -29.69 5.39
C SER A 146 12.57 -31.03 4.69
N LYS A 147 13.80 -31.56 4.84
CA LYS A 147 14.15 -32.89 4.32
C LYS A 147 13.19 -33.96 4.87
N GLY A 148 12.79 -34.91 4.01
CA GLY A 148 11.87 -35.99 4.37
C GLY A 148 10.38 -35.65 4.27
N ILE A 149 10.02 -34.37 4.04
CA ILE A 149 8.63 -33.99 3.78
C ILE A 149 8.35 -34.14 2.27
N ASN A 150 7.37 -34.98 1.92
CA ASN A 150 6.90 -35.12 0.55
C ASN A 150 5.63 -34.30 0.33
N ILE A 151 5.68 -33.32 -0.59
CA ILE A 151 4.53 -32.52 -1.00
C ILE A 151 4.20 -32.90 -2.45
N PRO A 152 3.11 -33.62 -2.73
CA PRO A 152 2.81 -34.09 -4.07
C PRO A 152 2.33 -32.94 -4.98
N PRO A 153 2.72 -32.93 -6.27
CA PRO A 153 2.12 -32.06 -7.27
C PRO A 153 0.68 -32.49 -7.61
N PRO A 154 -0.10 -31.62 -8.26
CA PRO A 154 -1.38 -32.02 -8.85
C PRO A 154 -1.21 -33.26 -9.75
N LYS A 155 -2.24 -34.11 -9.80
CA LYS A 155 -2.21 -35.36 -10.60
C LYS A 155 -1.86 -35.04 -12.05
N GLY A 156 -0.87 -35.75 -12.60
CA GLY A 156 -0.39 -35.55 -13.98
C GLY A 156 0.66 -34.45 -14.14
N HIS A 157 1.03 -33.75 -13.06
CA HIS A 157 2.04 -32.68 -13.08
C HIS A 157 3.26 -33.04 -12.24
N LYS A 158 4.32 -32.24 -12.39
CA LYS A 158 5.54 -32.29 -11.58
C LYS A 158 5.87 -30.88 -11.08
N TRP A 159 6.47 -30.78 -9.90
CA TRP A 159 7.10 -29.53 -9.47
C TRP A 159 8.32 -29.24 -10.34
N LYS A 160 8.66 -27.96 -10.50
CA LYS A 160 9.93 -27.57 -11.13
C LYS A 160 11.11 -28.11 -10.33
N GLU A 161 11.02 -27.93 -9.02
CA GLU A 161 12.05 -28.30 -8.06
C GLU A 161 11.42 -28.42 -6.68
N VAL A 162 11.89 -29.37 -5.88
CA VAL A 162 11.65 -29.43 -4.44
C VAL A 162 13.01 -29.25 -3.77
N ARG A 163 13.15 -28.21 -2.95
CA ARG A 163 14.39 -27.90 -2.24
C ARG A 163 14.20 -27.83 -0.73
N HIS A 164 15.33 -27.81 -0.04
CA HIS A 164 15.41 -27.84 1.42
C HIS A 164 16.35 -26.74 1.92
N ASP A 165 16.01 -25.49 1.62
CA ASP A 165 16.78 -24.30 1.98
C ASP A 165 16.22 -23.70 3.28
N ASN A 166 16.97 -23.84 4.37
CA ASN A 166 16.62 -23.30 5.69
C ASN A 166 17.12 -21.86 5.91
N MET A 167 17.76 -21.24 4.92
CA MET A 167 18.22 -19.84 4.97
C MET A 167 17.16 -18.85 4.47
N VAL A 168 16.08 -19.36 3.88
CA VAL A 168 14.99 -18.56 3.31
C VAL A 168 13.68 -18.72 4.08
N THR A 169 12.71 -17.82 3.82
CA THR A 169 11.42 -17.77 4.54
C THR A 169 10.21 -18.07 3.67
N TRP A 170 10.42 -18.32 2.38
CA TRP A 170 9.35 -18.65 1.43
C TRP A 170 9.10 -20.16 1.39
N LEU A 171 7.84 -20.52 1.15
CA LEU A 171 7.35 -21.91 1.09
C LEU A 171 7.23 -22.39 -0.36
N CYS A 172 6.80 -21.49 -1.26
CA CYS A 172 6.76 -21.73 -2.69
C CYS A 172 7.31 -20.51 -3.42
N SER A 173 7.93 -20.71 -4.58
CA SER A 173 8.29 -19.64 -5.49
C SER A 173 8.03 -20.01 -6.94
N TRP A 174 7.93 -19.00 -7.81
CA TRP A 174 7.90 -19.17 -9.26
C TRP A 174 8.41 -17.88 -9.92
N ASN A 175 8.92 -18.00 -11.14
CA ASN A 175 9.22 -16.83 -11.96
C ASN A 175 7.94 -16.34 -12.60
N GLU A 176 7.64 -15.05 -12.47
CA GLU A 176 6.63 -14.41 -13.33
C GLU A 176 7.29 -13.92 -14.62
N ASN A 177 6.50 -13.79 -15.69
CA ASN A 177 6.98 -13.62 -17.06
C ASN A 177 6.85 -12.19 -17.61
N VAL A 178 6.44 -11.23 -16.77
CA VAL A 178 6.34 -9.80 -17.10
C VAL A 178 7.64 -9.08 -16.77
N LEU A 179 8.12 -9.19 -15.53
CA LEU A 179 9.38 -8.58 -15.07
C LEU A 179 10.49 -9.63 -14.82
N PHE A 180 10.23 -10.89 -15.16
CA PHE A 180 11.14 -12.02 -14.91
C PHE A 180 11.56 -12.16 -13.45
N SER A 181 10.74 -11.63 -12.53
CA SER A 181 11.01 -11.61 -11.10
C SER A 181 10.48 -12.87 -10.40
N ASN A 182 11.10 -13.22 -9.29
CA ASN A 182 10.59 -14.30 -8.44
C ASN A 182 9.41 -13.81 -7.60
N LYS A 183 8.31 -14.56 -7.64
CA LYS A 183 7.17 -14.42 -6.72
C LYS A 183 7.23 -15.51 -5.66
N TYR A 184 6.66 -15.21 -4.50
CA TYR A 184 6.78 -16.08 -3.32
C TYR A 184 5.44 -16.23 -2.59
N ILE A 185 5.20 -17.45 -2.09
CA ILE A 185 4.25 -17.70 -1.00
C ILE A 185 5.05 -17.72 0.30
N MET A 186 4.68 -16.84 1.23
CA MET A 186 5.31 -16.73 2.55
C MET A 186 4.25 -16.85 3.65
N LEU A 187 4.72 -17.00 4.89
CA LEU A 187 3.86 -16.98 6.07
C LEU A 187 3.12 -15.65 6.24
N ASN A 188 1.97 -15.71 6.90
CA ASN A 188 1.11 -14.56 7.18
C ASN A 188 1.83 -13.54 8.10
N PRO A 189 1.53 -12.23 8.01
CA PRO A 189 2.12 -11.24 8.91
C PRO A 189 1.97 -11.51 10.42
N SER A 190 0.97 -12.29 10.85
CA SER A 190 0.80 -12.72 12.25
C SER A 190 1.69 -13.90 12.66
N SER A 191 2.50 -14.44 11.74
CA SER A 191 3.45 -15.53 12.03
C SER A 191 4.57 -15.06 12.95
N LYS A 192 5.13 -15.98 13.74
CA LYS A 192 6.25 -15.69 14.64
C LYS A 192 7.43 -15.05 13.89
N LEU A 193 7.79 -15.65 12.75
CA LEU A 193 8.93 -15.21 11.94
C LEU A 193 8.74 -13.80 11.37
N LYS A 194 7.55 -13.48 10.85
CA LYS A 194 7.25 -12.12 10.35
C LYS A 194 7.14 -11.12 11.49
N GLY A 195 6.50 -11.48 12.59
CA GLY A 195 6.39 -10.63 13.78
C GLY A 195 7.74 -10.27 14.38
N GLN A 196 8.65 -11.25 14.52
CA GLN A 196 10.00 -11.01 15.03
C GLN A 196 10.80 -10.08 14.11
N LYS A 197 10.75 -10.27 12.79
CA LYS A 197 11.41 -9.36 11.84
C LYS A 197 10.82 -7.95 11.87
N ASP A 198 9.51 -7.82 12.07
CA ASP A 198 8.84 -6.53 12.20
C ASP A 198 9.25 -5.81 13.50
N TRP A 199 9.36 -6.55 14.61
CA TRP A 199 9.92 -6.04 15.87
C TRP A 199 11.39 -5.61 15.74
N GLU A 200 12.25 -6.47 15.19
CA GLU A 200 13.67 -6.16 14.93
C GLU A 200 13.85 -4.89 14.09
N LYS A 201 12.98 -4.68 13.09
CA LYS A 201 12.95 -3.48 12.26
C LYS A 201 12.71 -2.22 13.10
N PHE A 202 11.74 -2.25 14.02
CA PHE A 202 11.48 -1.10 14.90
C PHE A 202 12.58 -0.90 15.95
N GLU A 203 13.16 -1.97 16.49
CA GLU A 203 14.31 -1.86 17.39
C GLU A 203 15.53 -1.22 16.70
N LYS A 204 15.79 -1.54 15.43
CA LYS A 204 16.83 -0.84 14.64
C LYS A 204 16.54 0.66 14.52
N ALA A 205 15.28 1.04 14.32
CA ALA A 205 14.89 2.44 14.25
C ALA A 205 15.04 3.17 15.60
N ARG A 206 14.81 2.46 16.73
CA ARG A 206 15.07 2.99 18.07
C ARG A 206 16.57 3.12 18.36
N LYS A 207 17.40 2.17 17.90
CA LYS A 207 18.86 2.32 17.97
C LYS A 207 19.33 3.56 17.21
N LEU A 208 18.77 3.80 16.02
CA LEU A 208 19.05 5.03 15.26
C LEU A 208 18.69 6.29 16.06
N LYS A 209 17.57 6.32 16.81
CA LYS A 209 17.23 7.46 17.68
C LYS A 209 18.37 7.82 18.65
N GLY A 210 19.08 6.83 19.18
CA GLY A 210 20.20 7.04 20.10
C GLY A 210 21.47 7.62 19.46
N CYS A 211 21.67 7.47 18.15
CA CYS A 211 22.87 7.92 17.45
C CYS A 211 22.61 8.89 16.29
N VAL A 212 21.36 9.30 16.05
CA VAL A 212 21.00 10.17 14.92
C VAL A 212 21.63 11.56 15.03
N GLY A 213 21.84 12.08 16.24
CA GLY A 213 22.50 13.37 16.48
C GLY A 213 23.91 13.41 15.88
N PRO A 214 24.84 12.55 16.34
CA PRO A 214 26.18 12.44 15.77
C PRO A 214 26.20 12.18 14.25
N ILE A 215 25.27 11.38 13.72
CA ILE A 215 25.15 11.16 12.27
C ILE A 215 24.81 12.46 11.53
N ARG A 216 23.92 13.28 12.11
CA ARG A 216 23.57 14.59 11.56
C ARG A 216 24.75 15.54 11.55
N ASP A 217 25.47 15.61 12.66
CA ASP A 217 26.66 16.45 12.77
C ASP A 217 27.72 16.04 11.73
N GLN A 218 27.92 14.73 11.54
CA GLN A 218 28.87 14.23 10.56
C GLN A 218 28.50 14.60 9.12
N TYR A 219 27.26 14.40 8.66
CA TYR A 219 26.93 14.74 7.27
C TYR A 219 26.95 16.26 7.03
N LEU A 220 26.70 17.08 8.05
CA LEU A 220 26.82 18.54 7.96
C LEU A 220 28.27 18.98 7.76
N LEU A 221 29.23 18.28 8.37
CA LEU A 221 30.66 18.46 8.11
C LEU A 221 31.02 17.99 6.70
N ASP A 222 30.50 16.84 6.29
CA ASP A 222 30.75 16.23 4.98
C ASP A 222 30.32 17.12 3.80
N PHE A 223 29.33 18.01 3.98
CA PHE A 223 28.95 19.02 2.98
C PHE A 223 30.10 19.95 2.57
N LYS A 224 31.14 20.08 3.41
CA LYS A 224 32.32 20.91 3.14
C LYS A 224 33.53 20.09 2.70
N SER A 225 33.40 18.76 2.57
CA SER A 225 34.51 17.87 2.16
C SER A 225 35.16 18.32 0.85
N LYS A 226 36.44 18.05 0.64
CA LYS A 226 37.09 18.29 -0.66
C LYS A 226 36.63 17.27 -1.72
N GLU A 227 36.17 16.11 -1.30
CA GLU A 227 35.74 15.04 -2.19
C GLU A 227 34.26 15.14 -2.55
N MET A 228 33.96 15.21 -3.86
CA MET A 228 32.59 15.31 -4.36
C MET A 228 31.71 14.14 -3.92
N ARG A 229 32.27 12.92 -3.95
CA ARG A 229 31.57 11.69 -3.53
C ARG A 229 31.09 11.77 -2.09
N ILE A 230 31.86 12.39 -1.20
CA ILE A 230 31.50 12.55 0.21
C ILE A 230 30.35 13.56 0.34
N ARG A 231 30.39 14.67 -0.41
CA ARG A 231 29.30 15.67 -0.42
C ARG A 231 27.96 15.12 -0.95
N GLN A 232 28.01 14.17 -1.87
CA GLN A 232 26.82 13.59 -2.50
C GLN A 232 26.12 12.51 -1.68
N ARG A 233 26.61 12.12 -0.48
CA ARG A 233 26.05 11.01 0.33
C ARG A 233 24.64 11.30 0.89
N ALA A 234 23.63 11.27 0.03
CA ALA A 234 22.23 11.41 0.39
C ALA A 234 21.36 10.51 -0.50
N GLY A 235 20.73 9.50 0.12
CA GLY A 235 19.58 8.86 -0.51
C GLY A 235 19.50 7.34 -0.54
N ASN A 236 18.29 6.83 -0.70
CA ASN A 236 18.11 5.47 -1.20
C ASN A 236 17.77 5.56 -2.69
N GLU A 237 18.34 4.66 -3.45
CA GLU A 237 17.93 4.25 -4.78
C GLU A 237 16.72 3.34 -4.61
N LYS A 238 15.83 3.45 -5.58
CA LYS A 238 14.93 2.36 -5.92
C LYS A 238 15.50 1.86 -7.24
N ASP A 239 15.61 0.54 -7.41
CA ASP A 239 15.78 -0.02 -8.75
C ASP A 239 14.76 0.68 -9.65
N THR A 240 15.25 1.37 -10.68
CA THR A 240 14.38 1.90 -11.73
C THR A 240 13.59 0.72 -12.23
N ASP A 241 12.30 0.65 -11.87
CA ASP A 241 11.41 -0.37 -12.43
C ASP A 241 11.43 -0.13 -13.95
N GLU A 242 11.96 -1.08 -14.72
CA GLU A 242 11.98 -0.98 -16.20
C GLU A 242 10.59 -0.70 -16.79
N ALA A 243 9.53 -0.94 -16.01
CA ALA A 243 8.14 -0.71 -16.38
C ALA A 243 7.65 0.75 -16.26
N ALA A 244 8.30 1.61 -15.45
CA ALA A 244 7.88 3.01 -15.27
C ALA A 244 9.04 3.90 -14.79
N ASP A 245 9.25 5.03 -15.46
CA ASP A 245 10.21 6.06 -15.08
C ASP A 245 9.82 6.68 -13.73
N THR A 246 10.40 6.11 -12.67
CA THR A 246 10.20 6.51 -11.28
C THR A 246 11.56 6.59 -10.62
N VAL A 247 11.78 7.64 -9.83
CA VAL A 247 13.08 7.92 -9.23
C VAL A 247 13.00 7.94 -7.70
N GLY A 248 14.12 7.58 -7.09
CA GLY A 248 14.40 7.70 -5.66
C GLY A 248 15.43 8.80 -5.41
N CYS A 249 15.90 8.93 -4.17
CA CYS A 249 16.84 9.99 -3.82
C CYS A 249 18.19 9.84 -4.54
N CYS A 250 18.77 8.63 -4.62
CA CYS A 250 20.04 8.43 -5.35
C CYS A 250 19.89 8.53 -6.88
N SER A 251 18.69 8.27 -7.41
CA SER A 251 18.41 8.27 -8.86
C SER A 251 17.68 9.53 -9.32
N LEU A 252 17.73 10.61 -8.53
CA LEU A 252 17.24 11.92 -8.99
C LEU A 252 18.12 12.39 -10.15
N ARG A 253 17.48 12.77 -11.25
CA ARG A 253 18.06 13.54 -12.35
C ARG A 253 17.94 15.05 -12.15
N CYS A 254 18.74 15.84 -12.89
CA CYS A 254 18.75 17.30 -12.82
C CYS A 254 17.37 17.94 -13.10
N GLU A 255 16.56 17.38 -13.99
CA GLU A 255 15.21 17.86 -14.34
C GLU A 255 14.21 17.82 -13.18
N HIS A 256 14.45 17.01 -12.16
CA HIS A 256 13.53 16.80 -11.04
C HIS A 256 13.61 17.88 -9.95
N ILE A 257 14.61 18.75 -10.03
CA ILE A 257 14.78 19.84 -9.06
C ILE A 257 14.94 21.19 -9.75
N LYS A 258 14.40 22.23 -9.11
CA LYS A 258 14.66 23.63 -9.46
C LYS A 258 15.19 24.36 -8.23
N LEU A 259 16.24 25.13 -8.43
CA LEU A 259 16.93 25.88 -7.37
C LEU A 259 16.51 27.34 -7.42
N HIS A 260 15.88 27.82 -6.36
CA HIS A 260 15.45 29.21 -6.19
C HIS A 260 16.25 29.86 -5.07
N GLU A 261 16.97 30.94 -5.35
CA GLU A 261 17.71 31.65 -4.30
C GLU A 261 16.77 32.28 -3.27
N GLU A 262 15.63 32.76 -3.73
CA GLU A 262 14.53 33.28 -2.93
C GLU A 262 13.20 32.91 -3.59
N LEU A 263 12.25 32.40 -2.81
CA LEU A 263 10.90 32.05 -3.26
C LEU A 263 9.95 32.12 -2.06
N ASP A 264 8.81 32.80 -2.20
CA ASP A 264 7.79 32.92 -1.16
C ASP A 264 8.37 33.42 0.20
N ASP A 265 9.23 34.45 0.16
CA ASP A 265 9.98 35.03 1.29
C ASP A 265 10.96 34.06 2.00
N LEU A 266 11.21 32.88 1.43
CA LEU A 266 12.16 31.89 1.93
C LEU A 266 13.44 31.91 1.08
N LYS A 267 14.59 31.80 1.74
CA LYS A 267 15.91 31.73 1.08
C LYS A 267 16.32 30.29 0.83
N TYR A 268 17.06 30.07 -0.26
CA TYR A 268 17.65 28.78 -0.64
C TYR A 268 16.60 27.67 -0.76
N VAL A 269 15.61 27.86 -1.62
CA VAL A 269 14.49 26.93 -1.80
C VAL A 269 14.80 25.94 -2.92
N VAL A 270 14.64 24.65 -2.62
CA VAL A 270 14.68 23.56 -3.61
C VAL A 270 13.25 23.14 -3.90
N GLU A 271 12.82 23.32 -5.14
CA GLU A 271 11.55 22.80 -5.64
C GLU A 271 11.80 21.42 -6.24
N PHE A 272 11.21 20.39 -5.63
CA PHE A 272 11.24 19.01 -6.12
C PHE A 272 9.96 18.72 -6.89
N ASP A 273 10.08 18.08 -8.05
CA ASP A 273 8.96 17.60 -8.84
C ASP A 273 9.33 16.34 -9.62
N PHE A 274 8.93 15.17 -9.10
CA PHE A 274 9.23 13.89 -9.73
C PHE A 274 8.20 12.81 -9.40
N LEU A 275 8.23 11.71 -10.16
CA LEU A 275 7.41 10.53 -9.88
C LEU A 275 8.20 9.55 -9.02
N GLY A 276 7.72 9.31 -7.80
CA GLY A 276 8.29 8.32 -6.90
C GLY A 276 7.70 6.93 -7.11
N LYS A 277 7.82 6.08 -6.08
CA LYS A 277 7.24 4.73 -6.09
C LYS A 277 5.74 4.76 -6.43
N ASP A 278 5.30 3.79 -7.23
CA ASP A 278 3.92 3.63 -7.70
C ASP A 278 3.45 4.83 -8.55
N SER A 279 4.41 5.56 -9.16
CA SER A 279 4.20 6.78 -9.94
C SER A 279 3.46 7.88 -9.17
N ILE A 280 3.61 7.91 -7.84
CA ILE A 280 3.06 8.96 -6.99
C ILE A 280 3.98 10.18 -7.11
N ARG A 281 3.43 11.31 -7.58
CA ARG A 281 4.15 12.58 -7.69
C ARG A 281 4.61 13.04 -6.30
N TYR A 282 5.88 13.37 -6.18
CA TYR A 282 6.44 14.13 -5.07
C TYR A 282 6.65 15.56 -5.56
N TYR A 283 5.82 16.46 -5.06
CA TYR A 283 5.97 17.90 -5.27
C TYR A 283 6.20 18.58 -3.93
N ASN A 284 7.31 19.27 -3.76
CA ASN A 284 7.60 19.98 -2.51
C ASN A 284 8.55 21.15 -2.73
N ARG A 285 8.35 22.24 -2.01
CA ARG A 285 9.27 23.39 -1.96
C ARG A 285 9.88 23.43 -0.57
N VAL A 286 11.18 23.16 -0.49
CA VAL A 286 11.86 23.00 0.80
C VAL A 286 12.97 24.03 0.92
N PRO A 287 12.92 24.95 1.90
CA PRO A 287 14.08 25.76 2.24
C PRO A 287 15.16 24.85 2.83
N VAL A 288 16.36 24.92 2.26
CA VAL A 288 17.50 24.09 2.69
C VAL A 288 18.62 24.96 3.24
N GLU A 289 19.58 24.33 3.91
CA GLU A 289 20.78 25.03 4.34
C GLU A 289 21.58 25.56 3.13
N LYS A 290 22.20 26.73 3.30
CA LYS A 290 23.01 27.38 2.26
C LYS A 290 24.09 26.45 1.68
N ALA A 291 24.68 25.59 2.50
CA ALA A 291 25.68 24.62 2.05
C ALA A 291 25.09 23.57 1.10
N VAL A 292 23.89 23.06 1.41
CA VAL A 292 23.15 22.12 0.55
C VAL A 292 22.81 22.77 -0.78
N PHE A 293 22.24 23.98 -0.75
CA PHE A 293 21.85 24.70 -1.97
C PHE A 293 23.05 24.96 -2.90
N LYS A 294 24.19 25.39 -2.33
CA LYS A 294 25.44 25.57 -3.09
C LYS A 294 25.96 24.26 -3.67
N ASN A 295 25.91 23.17 -2.91
CA ASN A 295 26.33 21.86 -3.39
C ASN A 295 25.42 21.37 -4.53
N LEU A 296 24.10 21.54 -4.44
CA LEU A 296 23.18 21.18 -5.53
C LEU A 296 23.47 21.97 -6.81
N LYS A 297 23.81 23.26 -6.72
CA LYS A 297 24.27 24.02 -7.90
C LYS A 297 25.50 23.39 -8.56
N ILE A 298 26.50 23.01 -7.75
CA ILE A 298 27.71 22.34 -8.24
C ILE A 298 27.38 20.97 -8.84
N PHE A 299 26.44 20.22 -8.25
CA PHE A 299 26.06 18.90 -8.74
C PHE A 299 25.34 18.94 -10.08
N MET A 300 24.76 20.08 -10.46
CA MET A 300 24.08 20.32 -11.74
C MET A 300 24.98 20.98 -12.79
N GLU A 301 26.18 21.41 -12.41
CA GLU A 301 27.07 22.17 -13.30
C GLU A 301 27.63 21.28 -14.42
N GLY A 302 27.42 21.69 -15.68
CA GLY A 302 27.86 20.94 -16.86
C GLY A 302 27.04 19.67 -17.17
N LYS A 303 25.83 19.53 -16.60
CA LYS A 303 24.92 18.39 -16.81
C LYS A 303 23.68 18.79 -17.60
N GLU A 304 23.17 17.84 -18.38
CA GLU A 304 21.90 17.94 -19.08
C GLU A 304 20.72 17.59 -18.15
N PRO A 305 19.46 17.98 -18.49
CA PRO A 305 18.29 17.70 -17.65
C PRO A 305 18.11 16.22 -17.29
N GLY A 306 18.44 15.32 -18.22
CA GLY A 306 18.33 13.87 -18.04
C GLY A 306 19.50 13.20 -17.30
N ASP A 307 20.55 13.95 -16.94
CA ASP A 307 21.69 13.39 -16.22
C ASP A 307 21.40 13.21 -14.73
N ASP A 308 22.04 12.22 -14.12
CA ASP A 308 21.92 11.97 -12.68
C ASP A 308 22.46 13.15 -11.86
N LEU A 309 21.66 13.64 -10.92
CA LEU A 309 22.03 14.68 -9.97
C LEU A 309 23.20 14.22 -9.09
N PHE A 310 23.20 12.94 -8.68
CA PHE A 310 24.23 12.34 -7.85
C PHE A 310 25.07 11.31 -8.63
N ASP A 311 25.89 11.79 -9.57
CA ASP A 311 26.69 10.99 -10.51
C ASP A 311 27.76 10.09 -9.87
N ARG A 312 28.09 10.30 -8.58
CA ARG A 312 29.11 9.53 -7.85
C ARG A 312 28.54 8.75 -6.66
N LEU A 313 27.22 8.57 -6.61
CA LEU A 313 26.52 7.89 -5.54
C LEU A 313 25.60 6.79 -6.10
N ASP A 314 25.70 5.60 -5.50
CA ASP A 314 24.74 4.52 -5.70
C ASP A 314 24.23 4.01 -4.33
N THR A 315 23.19 3.17 -4.32
CA THR A 315 22.69 2.64 -3.04
C THR A 315 23.64 1.77 -2.26
N SER A 316 24.45 0.99 -2.97
CA SER A 316 25.36 0.04 -2.34
C SER A 316 26.39 0.81 -1.52
N SER A 317 26.94 1.88 -2.12
CA SER A 317 27.89 2.78 -1.49
C SER A 317 27.29 3.54 -0.31
N LEU A 318 26.04 4.03 -0.40
CA LEU A 318 25.43 4.69 0.76
C LEU A 318 25.12 3.71 1.88
N ASN A 319 24.55 2.54 1.58
CA ASN A 319 24.22 1.58 2.64
C ASN A 319 25.48 0.98 3.28
N ALA A 320 26.58 0.86 2.54
CA ALA A 320 27.88 0.51 3.12
C ALA A 320 28.34 1.57 4.13
N TYR A 321 28.30 2.86 3.77
CA TYR A 321 28.61 3.95 4.68
C TYR A 321 27.70 3.98 5.91
N LEU A 322 26.39 3.84 5.72
CA LEU A 322 25.43 3.80 6.83
C LEU A 322 25.71 2.65 7.80
N LYS A 323 26.11 1.48 7.28
CA LYS A 323 26.46 0.33 8.10
C LYS A 323 27.70 0.58 8.97
N GLU A 324 28.65 1.40 8.51
CA GLU A 324 29.80 1.84 9.31
C GLU A 324 29.37 2.74 10.47
N LEU A 325 28.33 3.57 10.28
CA LEU A 325 27.81 4.46 11.33
C LEU A 325 26.98 3.70 12.39
N MET A 326 26.25 2.66 11.99
CA MET A 326 25.49 1.81 12.88
C MET A 326 25.23 0.45 12.22
N ASP A 327 25.54 -0.65 12.92
CA ASP A 327 25.31 -1.99 12.39
C ASP A 327 23.84 -2.21 12.00
N GLY A 328 23.64 -2.71 10.78
CA GLY A 328 22.33 -2.94 10.19
C GLY A 328 21.54 -1.68 9.82
N LEU A 329 22.14 -0.48 9.86
CA LEU A 329 21.55 0.75 9.35
C LEU A 329 21.48 0.72 7.83
N THR A 330 20.33 1.14 7.30
CA THR A 330 20.10 1.35 5.88
C THR A 330 19.25 2.60 5.71
N ALA A 331 19.19 3.16 4.50
CA ALA A 331 18.39 4.36 4.25
C ALA A 331 16.88 4.15 4.58
N LYS A 332 16.38 2.91 4.48
CA LYS A 332 14.99 2.56 4.85
C LYS A 332 14.72 2.74 6.35
N VAL A 333 15.72 2.58 7.21
CA VAL A 333 15.58 2.73 8.67
C VAL A 333 15.23 4.18 9.03
N PHE A 334 15.76 5.18 8.32
CA PHE A 334 15.41 6.59 8.53
C PHE A 334 13.93 6.86 8.30
N ARG A 335 13.30 6.24 7.29
CA ARG A 335 11.85 6.37 7.07
C ARG A 335 11.06 5.81 8.25
N THR A 336 11.43 4.65 8.77
CA THR A 336 10.77 4.05 9.95
C THR A 336 10.99 4.89 11.21
N TYR A 337 12.21 5.39 11.43
CA TYR A 337 12.56 6.27 12.53
C TYR A 337 11.74 7.57 12.50
N ASN A 338 11.83 8.33 11.40
CA ASN A 338 11.11 9.60 11.26
C ASN A 338 9.59 9.41 11.37
N ALA A 339 9.04 8.36 10.76
CA ALA A 339 7.61 8.07 10.86
C ALA A 339 7.16 7.76 12.29
N SER A 340 7.91 6.93 13.02
CA SER A 340 7.57 6.53 14.39
C SER A 340 7.74 7.68 15.39
N ILE A 341 8.86 8.42 15.33
CA ILE A 341 9.09 9.55 16.23
C ILE A 341 8.07 10.67 16.01
N THR A 342 7.75 10.98 14.75
CA THR A 342 6.70 11.98 14.42
C THR A 342 5.34 11.54 14.95
N LEU A 343 4.96 10.25 14.87
CA LEU A 343 3.69 9.80 15.46
C LEU A 343 3.68 10.08 16.97
N GLN A 344 4.74 9.69 17.68
CA GLN A 344 4.81 9.87 19.13
C GLN A 344 4.71 11.36 19.50
N GLU A 345 5.54 12.21 18.89
CA GLU A 345 5.54 13.66 19.15
C GLU A 345 4.20 14.31 18.82
N GLN A 346 3.54 13.91 17.73
CA GLN A 346 2.23 14.45 17.37
C GLN A 346 1.13 13.95 18.31
N LEU A 347 1.18 12.71 18.79
CA LEU A 347 0.24 12.23 19.80
C LEU A 347 0.40 12.98 21.12
N ASP A 348 1.65 13.22 21.55
CA ASP A 348 1.95 14.00 22.75
C ASP A 348 1.48 15.45 22.62
N LYS A 349 1.60 16.05 21.42
CA LYS A 349 1.17 17.43 21.15
C LYS A 349 -0.34 17.60 20.97
N LEU A 350 -1.01 16.65 20.31
CA LEU A 350 -2.40 16.81 19.85
C LEU A 350 -3.43 16.17 20.79
N THR A 351 -3.02 15.27 21.70
CA THR A 351 -3.96 14.57 22.57
C THR A 351 -4.20 15.37 23.85
N ASN A 352 -5.43 15.85 24.05
CA ASN A 352 -5.85 16.43 25.31
C ASN A 352 -6.43 15.33 26.24
N PRO A 353 -5.96 15.18 27.49
CA PRO A 353 -6.49 14.18 28.42
C PRO A 353 -8.00 14.28 28.68
N ASP A 354 -8.57 15.48 28.64
CA ASP A 354 -9.99 15.73 28.97
C ASP A 354 -10.94 15.50 27.79
N ASP A 355 -10.41 15.25 26.60
CA ASP A 355 -11.20 15.05 25.38
C ASP A 355 -12.06 13.77 25.46
N THR A 356 -13.18 13.75 24.75
CA THR A 356 -13.95 12.52 24.55
C THR A 356 -13.15 11.49 23.75
N ILE A 357 -13.53 10.21 23.83
CA ILE A 357 -12.89 9.15 23.01
C ILE A 357 -12.92 9.53 21.51
N HIS A 358 -13.99 10.16 21.02
CA HIS A 358 -14.10 10.55 19.62
C HIS A 358 -13.13 11.67 19.22
N GLU A 359 -12.89 12.64 20.10
CA GLU A 359 -11.92 13.71 19.89
C GLU A 359 -10.48 13.18 19.97
N LYS A 360 -10.17 12.30 20.94
CA LYS A 360 -8.88 11.62 21.00
C LYS A 360 -8.58 10.79 19.74
N LEU A 361 -9.57 10.09 19.20
CA LEU A 361 -9.44 9.36 17.93
C LEU A 361 -9.16 10.31 16.74
N LEU A 362 -9.75 11.50 16.73
CA LEU A 362 -9.43 12.52 15.74
C LEU A 362 -7.97 12.99 15.87
N SER A 363 -7.49 13.23 17.09
CA SER A 363 -6.09 13.58 17.34
C SER A 363 -5.14 12.47 16.88
N TYR A 364 -5.47 11.20 17.12
CA TYR A 364 -4.69 10.07 16.59
C TYR A 364 -4.63 10.07 15.06
N ASN A 365 -5.77 10.27 14.41
CA ASN A 365 -5.84 10.31 12.95
C ASN A 365 -5.06 11.49 12.37
N ARG A 366 -5.10 12.66 13.01
CA ARG A 366 -4.29 13.83 12.64
C ARG A 366 -2.80 13.57 12.83
N ALA A 367 -2.39 12.92 13.91
CA ALA A 367 -1.00 12.51 14.12
C ALA A 367 -0.52 11.55 13.01
N ASN A 368 -1.31 10.52 12.69
CA ASN A 368 -0.99 9.61 11.58
C ASN A 368 -1.01 10.32 10.20
N ARG A 369 -1.89 11.32 10.02
CA ARG A 369 -1.92 12.14 8.80
C ARG A 369 -0.61 12.90 8.60
N GLN A 370 -0.04 13.48 9.65
CA GLN A 370 1.28 14.12 9.57
C GLN A 370 2.37 13.13 9.12
N VAL A 371 2.35 11.90 9.64
CA VAL A 371 3.27 10.86 9.20
C VAL A 371 3.05 10.45 7.74
N ALA A 372 1.79 10.35 7.32
CA ALA A 372 1.46 10.02 5.94
C ALA A 372 1.91 11.12 4.96
N ILE A 373 1.78 12.40 5.34
CA ILE A 373 2.32 13.54 4.58
C ILE A 373 3.84 13.47 4.50
N LEU A 374 4.53 13.27 5.63
CA LEU A 374 5.98 13.09 5.70
C LEU A 374 6.46 11.95 4.77
N CYS A 375 5.71 10.85 4.70
CA CYS A 375 6.04 9.69 3.87
C CYS A 375 5.57 9.80 2.41
N ASN A 376 4.95 10.92 2.01
CA ASN A 376 4.28 11.13 0.73
C ASN A 376 3.26 10.03 0.37
N HIS A 377 2.51 9.53 1.36
CA HIS A 377 1.46 8.53 1.14
C HIS A 377 0.17 9.22 0.65
N GLN A 378 0.11 9.47 -0.65
CA GLN A 378 -1.03 10.10 -1.31
C GLN A 378 -2.01 9.08 -1.90
N ARG A 379 -3.24 9.53 -2.14
CA ARG A 379 -4.24 8.81 -2.95
C ARG A 379 -5.04 9.81 -3.78
N ALA A 380 -5.56 9.35 -4.92
CA ALA A 380 -6.55 10.12 -5.66
C ALA A 380 -7.82 10.31 -4.82
N VAL A 381 -8.49 11.45 -5.01
CA VAL A 381 -9.80 11.69 -4.40
C VAL A 381 -10.79 10.65 -4.96
N PRO A 382 -11.51 9.91 -4.11
CA PRO A 382 -12.50 8.95 -4.60
C PRO A 382 -13.56 9.61 -5.47
N LYS A 383 -13.95 8.98 -6.59
CA LYS A 383 -15.00 9.51 -7.50
C LYS A 383 -16.35 9.77 -6.80
N THR A 384 -16.61 9.13 -5.67
CA THR A 384 -17.84 9.26 -4.86
C THR A 384 -17.70 10.20 -3.66
N HIS A 385 -16.56 10.89 -3.52
CA HIS A 385 -16.24 11.71 -2.36
C HIS A 385 -17.29 12.81 -2.10
N ASP A 386 -17.59 13.61 -3.12
CA ASP A 386 -18.46 14.79 -2.95
C ASP A 386 -19.89 14.39 -2.58
N LYS A 387 -20.41 13.33 -3.22
CA LYS A 387 -21.72 12.76 -2.88
C LYS A 387 -21.76 12.22 -1.44
N ALA A 388 -20.68 11.59 -0.98
CA ALA A 388 -20.58 11.11 0.39
C ALA A 388 -20.51 12.26 1.41
N MET A 389 -19.79 13.34 1.07
CA MET A 389 -19.71 14.57 1.88
C MET A 389 -21.05 15.26 2.00
N GLU A 390 -21.76 15.44 0.89
CA GLU A 390 -23.11 16.03 0.89
C GLU A 390 -24.07 15.22 1.77
N THR A 391 -24.06 13.89 1.62
CA THR A 391 -24.89 12.99 2.44
C THR A 391 -24.58 13.14 3.94
N LEU A 392 -23.31 13.27 4.30
CA LEU A 392 -22.88 13.44 5.69
C LEU A 392 -23.25 14.82 6.23
N GLN A 393 -23.11 15.87 5.41
CA GLN A 393 -23.48 17.24 5.75
C GLN A 393 -24.99 17.37 5.99
N ASN A 394 -25.82 16.69 5.20
CA ASN A 394 -27.27 16.65 5.41
C ASN A 394 -27.63 16.00 6.75
N LYS A 395 -27.02 14.86 7.09
CA LYS A 395 -27.18 14.22 8.41
C LYS A 395 -26.75 15.13 9.57
N ILE A 396 -25.67 15.89 9.39
CA ILE A 396 -25.22 16.88 10.38
C ILE A 396 -26.27 17.98 10.55
N ASN A 397 -26.84 18.48 9.45
CA ASN A 397 -27.85 19.55 9.49
C ASN A 397 -29.13 19.09 10.20
N GLU A 398 -29.62 17.89 9.89
CA GLU A 398 -30.75 17.26 10.59
C GLU A 398 -30.48 17.11 12.08
N LYS A 399 -29.31 16.57 12.45
CA LYS A 399 -28.93 16.38 13.86
C LYS A 399 -28.72 17.70 14.60
N LYS A 400 -28.24 18.75 13.92
CA LYS A 400 -28.14 20.12 14.46
C LYS A 400 -29.53 20.70 14.76
N LYS A 401 -30.52 20.44 13.91
CA LYS A 401 -31.90 20.88 14.12
C LYS A 401 -32.49 20.21 15.37
N GLU A 402 -32.39 18.89 15.45
CA GLU A 402 -32.82 18.09 16.61
C GLU A 402 -32.13 18.58 17.91
N TYR A 403 -30.82 18.85 17.86
CA TYR A 403 -30.08 19.40 18.99
C TYR A 403 -30.61 20.77 19.47
N LYS A 404 -30.96 21.67 18.55
CA LYS A 404 -31.50 23.00 18.88
C LYS A 404 -32.88 22.90 19.53
N GLU A 405 -33.74 22.04 19.00
CA GLU A 405 -35.10 21.80 19.55
C GLU A 405 -35.01 21.28 20.99
N ILE A 406 -34.23 20.24 21.23
CA ILE A 406 -34.06 19.69 22.59
C ILE A 406 -33.38 20.68 23.54
N LYS A 407 -32.42 21.47 23.05
CA LYS A 407 -31.78 22.51 23.87
C LYS A 407 -32.81 23.57 24.32
N ALA A 408 -33.75 23.93 23.45
CA ALA A 408 -34.82 24.87 23.77
C ALA A 408 -35.80 24.27 24.79
N GLU A 409 -36.23 23.01 24.60
CA GLU A 409 -37.09 22.29 25.54
C GLU A 409 -36.43 22.17 26.94
N LEU A 410 -35.14 21.84 26.99
CA LEU A 410 -34.40 21.69 28.24
C LEU A 410 -34.23 23.03 28.98
N LYS A 411 -34.18 24.15 28.25
CA LYS A 411 -34.14 25.50 28.86
C LYS A 411 -35.43 25.79 29.63
N ASN A 412 -36.56 25.30 29.14
CA ASN A 412 -37.88 25.46 29.77
C ASN A 412 -38.12 24.42 30.87
N ASN A 413 -37.58 23.20 30.75
CA ASN A 413 -37.77 22.09 31.69
C ASN A 413 -36.45 21.58 32.30
N LYS A 414 -35.73 22.46 33.03
CA LYS A 414 -34.37 22.20 33.53
C LYS A 414 -34.22 21.02 34.51
N LYS A 415 -35.32 20.52 35.09
CA LYS A 415 -35.31 19.39 36.05
C LYS A 415 -35.69 18.04 35.40
N ASP A 416 -35.98 18.01 34.10
CA ASP A 416 -36.33 16.75 33.42
C ASP A 416 -35.07 15.93 33.09
N GLU A 417 -34.80 14.91 33.91
CA GLU A 417 -33.67 14.00 33.73
C GLU A 417 -33.70 13.23 32.41
N LYS A 418 -34.89 12.88 31.88
CA LYS A 418 -35.01 12.15 30.61
C LYS A 418 -34.61 13.06 29.46
N LEU A 419 -35.05 14.31 29.49
CA LEU A 419 -34.71 15.31 28.49
C LEU A 419 -33.22 15.65 28.53
N GLN A 420 -32.63 15.71 29.73
CA GLN A 420 -31.19 15.96 29.91
C GLN A 420 -30.34 14.81 29.37
N LYS A 421 -30.74 13.55 29.62
CA LYS A 421 -30.10 12.37 28.99
C LYS A 421 -30.21 12.40 27.46
N LYS A 422 -31.38 12.78 26.93
CA LYS A 422 -31.60 12.90 25.48
C LYS A 422 -30.73 14.00 24.87
N TYR A 423 -30.62 15.16 25.52
CA TYR A 423 -29.75 16.26 25.11
C TYR A 423 -28.28 15.83 25.02
N THR A 424 -27.75 15.17 26.07
CA THR A 424 -26.38 14.67 26.08
C THR A 424 -26.13 13.68 24.94
N ARG A 425 -27.03 12.72 24.73
CA ARG A 425 -26.93 11.74 23.64
C ARG A 425 -26.89 12.41 22.26
N ILE A 426 -27.74 13.39 22.00
CA ILE A 426 -27.74 14.10 20.72
C ILE A 426 -26.47 14.92 20.55
N LYS A 427 -26.01 15.59 21.61
CA LYS A 427 -24.76 16.34 21.59
C LYS A 427 -23.59 15.44 21.18
N GLU A 428 -23.47 14.25 21.78
CA GLU A 428 -22.45 13.26 21.45
C GLU A 428 -22.56 12.76 20.00
N GLN A 429 -23.77 12.46 19.54
CA GLN A 429 -24.01 12.06 18.14
C GLN A 429 -23.61 13.16 17.15
N LEU A 430 -23.92 14.41 17.48
CA LEU A 430 -23.57 15.56 16.65
C LEU A 430 -22.06 15.78 16.60
N VAL A 431 -21.37 15.68 17.74
CA VAL A 431 -19.90 15.73 17.80
C VAL A 431 -19.31 14.63 16.93
N LYS A 432 -19.77 13.38 17.10
CA LYS A 432 -19.33 12.25 16.28
C LYS A 432 -19.49 12.49 14.77
N LEU A 433 -20.64 12.97 14.33
CA LEU A 433 -20.88 13.24 12.90
C LEU A 433 -19.98 14.35 12.36
N LYS A 434 -19.78 15.43 13.13
CA LYS A 434 -18.86 16.52 12.76
C LYS A 434 -17.42 16.01 12.67
N THR A 435 -16.97 15.23 13.65
CA THR A 435 -15.63 14.64 13.65
C THR A 435 -15.42 13.72 12.43
N GLN A 436 -16.42 12.88 12.10
CA GLN A 436 -16.36 12.03 10.90
C GLN A 436 -16.26 12.85 9.61
N HIS A 437 -16.99 13.96 9.52
CA HIS A 437 -16.94 14.84 8.35
C HIS A 437 -15.57 15.50 8.20
N THR A 438 -15.03 16.03 9.29
CA THR A 438 -13.66 16.59 9.32
C THR A 438 -12.62 15.53 8.94
N GLU A 439 -12.70 14.32 9.49
CA GLU A 439 -11.78 13.24 9.17
C GLU A 439 -11.84 12.83 7.69
N PHE A 440 -13.03 12.77 7.10
CA PHE A 440 -13.20 12.37 5.71
C PHE A 440 -12.61 13.41 4.74
N ASP A 441 -12.84 14.70 5.01
CA ASP A 441 -12.31 15.79 4.18
C ASP A 441 -10.79 15.97 4.35
N GLU A 442 -10.28 15.98 5.59
CA GLU A 442 -8.84 16.13 5.87
C GLU A 442 -8.00 15.01 5.22
N ASN A 443 -8.57 13.81 5.05
CA ASN A 443 -7.89 12.63 4.51
C ASN A 443 -8.25 12.30 3.06
N LYS A 444 -8.99 13.15 2.32
CA LYS A 444 -9.47 12.83 0.97
C LYS A 444 -8.35 12.46 -0.02
N GLN A 445 -7.17 13.06 0.14
CA GLN A 445 -5.97 12.81 -0.67
C GLN A 445 -4.87 12.03 0.05
N ILE A 446 -5.08 11.59 1.30
CA ILE A 446 -4.03 10.99 2.14
C ILE A 446 -4.35 9.52 2.44
N ALA A 447 -3.35 8.66 2.28
CA ALA A 447 -3.45 7.21 2.53
C ALA A 447 -2.82 6.83 3.88
N LEU A 448 -3.65 6.76 4.92
CA LEU A 448 -3.23 6.47 6.30
C LEU A 448 -2.84 5.00 6.58
N GLY A 449 -3.25 4.07 5.72
CA GLY A 449 -3.09 2.63 5.96
C GLY A 449 -1.64 2.16 5.86
N THR A 450 -0.89 2.71 4.90
CA THR A 450 0.49 2.29 4.59
C THR A 450 1.45 2.67 5.71
N SER A 451 1.37 3.90 6.24
CA SER A 451 2.14 4.34 7.42
C SER A 451 1.83 3.46 8.62
N LYS A 452 0.54 3.34 8.96
CA LYS A 452 0.02 2.61 10.11
C LYS A 452 0.45 1.15 10.18
N LEU A 453 0.58 0.48 9.04
CA LEU A 453 0.93 -0.93 8.99
C LEU A 453 2.44 -1.20 8.96
N ASN A 454 3.24 -0.30 8.39
CA ASN A 454 4.61 -0.64 7.99
C ASN A 454 5.68 0.28 8.59
N TYR A 455 5.34 1.51 8.96
CA TYR A 455 6.32 2.54 9.34
C TYR A 455 6.15 3.05 10.77
N LEU A 456 4.98 2.84 11.38
CA LEU A 456 4.71 3.20 12.77
C LEU A 456 4.99 2.02 13.69
N ASP A 457 5.82 2.22 14.71
CA ASP A 457 5.99 1.23 15.78
C ASP A 457 4.64 1.04 16.50
N PRO A 458 4.01 -0.16 16.42
CA PRO A 458 2.69 -0.38 16.98
C PRO A 458 2.64 -0.19 18.50
N ARG A 459 3.78 -0.26 19.18
CA ARG A 459 3.89 -0.05 20.63
C ARG A 459 3.55 1.40 21.02
N ILE A 460 3.83 2.38 20.16
CA ILE A 460 3.42 3.78 20.37
C ILE A 460 1.90 3.85 20.48
N SER A 461 1.20 3.25 19.51
CA SER A 461 -0.27 3.22 19.48
C SER A 461 -0.86 2.43 20.65
N VAL A 462 -0.24 1.31 21.02
CA VAL A 462 -0.68 0.49 22.17
C VAL A 462 -0.51 1.26 23.48
N ALA A 463 0.63 1.90 23.69
CA ALA A 463 0.90 2.70 24.88
C ALA A 463 -0.09 3.87 25.01
N TRP A 464 -0.33 4.59 23.91
CA TRP A 464 -1.34 5.65 23.85
C TRP A 464 -2.75 5.13 24.15
N CYS A 465 -3.13 3.97 23.61
CA CYS A 465 -4.43 3.36 23.92
C CYS A 465 -4.56 3.02 25.41
N LYS A 466 -3.52 2.46 26.04
CA LYS A 466 -3.53 2.14 27.47
C LYS A 466 -3.60 3.40 28.33
N LYS A 467 -2.77 4.40 28.02
CA LYS A 467 -2.69 5.68 28.75
C LYS A 467 -4.02 6.45 28.81
N TYR A 468 -4.84 6.36 27.77
CA TYR A 468 -6.10 7.10 27.67
C TYR A 468 -7.35 6.22 27.71
N ASP A 469 -7.20 4.95 28.11
CA ASP A 469 -8.28 3.94 28.18
C ASP A 469 -9.11 3.83 26.87
N ILE A 470 -8.40 3.80 25.74
CA ILE A 470 -9.01 3.67 24.42
C ILE A 470 -8.96 2.21 23.98
N PRO A 471 -10.11 1.58 23.65
CA PRO A 471 -10.11 0.21 23.18
C PRO A 471 -9.30 0.06 21.89
N ILE A 472 -8.33 -0.85 21.89
CA ILE A 472 -7.37 -1.03 20.78
C ILE A 472 -8.06 -1.34 19.45
N GLU A 473 -9.26 -1.92 19.47
CA GLU A 473 -10.08 -2.17 18.28
C GLU A 473 -10.59 -0.91 17.58
N LYS A 474 -10.58 0.24 18.26
CA LYS A 474 -10.86 1.55 17.64
C LYS A 474 -9.71 2.02 16.76
N ILE A 475 -8.48 1.60 17.07
CA ILE A 475 -7.29 1.89 16.28
C ILE A 475 -7.04 0.77 15.27
N TYR A 476 -6.94 -0.48 15.71
CA TYR A 476 -6.57 -1.60 14.84
C TYR A 476 -7.74 -2.52 14.54
N SER A 477 -7.95 -2.83 13.26
CA SER A 477 -8.89 -3.87 12.81
C SER A 477 -8.46 -5.26 13.31
N LYS A 478 -9.33 -6.28 13.22
CA LYS A 478 -9.01 -7.65 13.67
C LYS A 478 -7.70 -8.17 13.08
N THR A 479 -7.53 -8.06 11.76
CA THR A 479 -6.30 -8.49 11.07
C THR A 479 -5.06 -7.71 11.51
N GLN A 480 -5.21 -6.42 11.83
CA GLN A 480 -4.12 -5.59 12.33
C GLN A 480 -3.72 -5.99 13.76
N ARG A 481 -4.70 -6.28 14.62
CA ARG A 481 -4.44 -6.80 15.97
C ARG A 481 -3.77 -8.17 15.94
N ASP A 482 -4.11 -9.02 14.98
CA ASP A 482 -3.45 -10.31 14.80
C ASP A 482 -1.99 -10.14 14.34
N LYS A 483 -1.71 -9.19 13.44
CA LYS A 483 -0.32 -8.83 13.06
C LYS A 483 0.48 -8.29 14.25
N PHE A 484 -0.11 -7.37 15.00
CA PHE A 484 0.57 -6.64 16.08
C PHE A 484 0.34 -7.26 17.46
N ARG A 485 -0.02 -8.55 17.52
CA ARG A 485 -0.25 -9.27 18.78
C ARG A 485 0.94 -9.12 19.73
N TRP A 486 2.14 -9.29 19.20
CA TRP A 486 3.40 -9.14 19.95
C TRP A 486 3.48 -7.78 20.67
N ALA A 487 3.10 -6.69 20.01
CA ALA A 487 3.13 -5.34 20.58
C ALA A 487 2.01 -5.12 21.60
N ILE A 488 0.80 -5.62 21.31
CA ILE A 488 -0.36 -5.49 22.21
C ILE A 488 -0.08 -6.15 23.57
N ASP A 489 0.50 -7.35 23.53
CA ASP A 489 0.71 -8.18 24.72
C ASP A 489 1.91 -7.68 25.56
N MET A 490 3.00 -7.21 24.92
CA MET A 490 4.24 -6.86 25.64
C MET A 490 4.35 -5.41 26.12
N THR A 491 3.55 -4.49 25.56
CA THR A 491 3.78 -3.04 25.73
C THR A 491 3.06 -2.49 26.94
N LYS A 492 3.71 -1.65 27.73
CA LYS A 492 3.12 -0.91 28.84
C LYS A 492 2.73 0.52 28.42
N GLU A 493 1.95 1.20 29.25
CA GLU A 493 1.46 2.57 28.95
C GLU A 493 2.57 3.64 28.93
N ASP A 494 3.70 3.36 29.58
CA ASP A 494 4.88 4.21 29.69
C ASP A 494 5.90 4.01 28.56
N PHE A 495 5.57 3.21 27.53
CA PHE A 495 6.47 2.97 26.42
C PHE A 495 6.78 4.25 25.63
N VAL A 496 8.07 4.46 25.40
CA VAL A 496 8.64 5.53 24.59
C VAL A 496 9.50 4.89 23.50
N PHE A 497 9.21 5.21 22.23
CA PHE A 497 10.01 4.81 21.09
C PHE A 497 11.40 5.45 21.19
#